data_AF-A0A2E2T1I5-F1
#
_entry.id   AF-A0A2E2T1I5-F1
#
_cell.length_a   1.000
_cell.length_b   1.000
_cell.length_c   1.000
_cell.angle_alpha   90.00
_cell.angle_beta   90.00
_cell.angle_gamma   90.00
#
_symmetry.space_group_name_H-M   'P 1'
#
loop_
_entity.id
_entity.type
_entity.pdbx_description
1 polymer ?
#
loop_
_entity_poly.entity_id
_entity_poly.type
_entity_poly.pdbx_seq_one_letter_code
_entity_poly.pdbx_strand_id
1 'polypeptide(L)'
;MTLTNPYEDLKQERFWRYGVALSDPRNVADIHAPKWGIAPDDTVVTMGSCFAQHIATWLRERDLNVPFFDTDDNIKSRNFSANYGNIYTVRQALQLTSEIAGLRGCSDTAWQSGNGFVDPLRPNVFASPVASSDAIGELRKTHLKAVEKAFTDLDILVFTLGLTEAWQVNACGTVLPVAPGVAGGDYDPQKYSFVNFTYPEIRADLEQFCTAIREMRGGRDFRLILTVSPVPLTATYEERHILQSTTYSKAVLRAVAGDFASENAFADYFPSFEIINNPAAKSSFFEDNFRSVKSDAVETVMNHFMASYFPGGVAKSQSEGSAAPKKATVPAPVTATVAKSMDADCEDELLEGFASKRDVNARFGKNGEDMVVAFGDSHMVNSSKKIEEYDEARNFAIAPVRFLANNPAREINVHRFRTFIFKEEHSNFKDFFVQNPGDLVLVGIGLFGDNIIRAHGDMKPQIEGASGSDITPALPCLNGVTPELVQMYVQKISPNIAFGRQLEKMTAYKRIFWIVSPDMPEQTARFRLGDHFVDGGYYNVHKRAYIEAFKMLVHNLGRTKFILHPWPDLCNETGFTRNEFAGSDNVTDIHVNKDYYEYAVTRLLELMKGD
;
A
#
# COMPACT_ATOMS: atom_id res chain seq x y z
N MET A 1 -29.01 -32.26 -48.69
CA MET A 1 -28.29 -32.57 -47.44
C MET A 1 -28.27 -31.30 -46.62
N THR A 2 -28.92 -31.28 -45.47
CA THR A 2 -28.69 -30.22 -44.47
C THR A 2 -27.24 -30.34 -44.03
N LEU A 3 -26.47 -29.26 -44.18
CA LEU A 3 -25.10 -29.19 -43.71
C LEU A 3 -25.14 -29.15 -42.18
N THR A 4 -25.01 -30.31 -41.54
CA THR A 4 -24.85 -30.41 -40.09
C THR A 4 -23.52 -29.77 -39.69
N ASN A 5 -23.56 -28.73 -38.86
CA ASN A 5 -22.38 -28.05 -38.36
C ASN A 5 -22.11 -28.49 -36.90
N PRO A 6 -20.88 -28.93 -36.53
CA PRO A 6 -20.58 -29.34 -35.16
C PRO A 6 -20.68 -28.21 -34.10
N TYR A 7 -20.92 -26.96 -34.53
CA TYR A 7 -21.16 -25.81 -33.66
C TYR A 7 -22.65 -25.43 -33.52
N GLU A 8 -23.58 -26.06 -34.25
CA GLU A 8 -24.98 -25.62 -34.39
C GLU A 8 -25.76 -25.60 -33.05
N ASP A 9 -25.48 -26.55 -32.16
CA ASP A 9 -26.16 -26.70 -30.86
C ASP A 9 -25.28 -26.30 -29.67
N LEU A 10 -24.20 -25.54 -29.89
CA LEU A 10 -23.36 -25.06 -28.79
C LEU A 10 -24.02 -23.91 -28.05
N LYS A 11 -23.85 -23.90 -26.72
CA LYS A 11 -24.31 -22.80 -25.87
C LYS A 11 -23.65 -21.46 -26.26
N GLN A 12 -24.34 -20.35 -26.03
CA GLN A 12 -23.95 -19.02 -26.51
C GLN A 12 -22.57 -18.59 -25.98
N GLU A 13 -22.29 -18.85 -24.71
CA GLU A 13 -21.02 -18.53 -24.05
C GLU A 13 -19.79 -19.17 -24.70
N ARG A 14 -19.98 -20.23 -25.52
CA ARG A 14 -18.91 -20.85 -26.33
C ARG A 14 -18.54 -20.04 -27.57
N PHE A 15 -19.26 -18.96 -27.87
CA PHE A 15 -18.96 -18.04 -28.96
C PHE A 15 -18.52 -16.68 -28.41
N TRP A 16 -17.36 -16.18 -28.87
CA TRP A 16 -16.77 -14.90 -28.42
C TRP A 16 -17.75 -13.72 -28.37
N ARG A 17 -18.62 -13.63 -29.39
CA ARG A 17 -19.64 -12.58 -29.48
C ARG A 17 -20.52 -12.53 -28.23
N TYR A 18 -20.98 -13.67 -27.72
CA TYR A 18 -21.90 -13.73 -26.58
C TYR A 18 -21.16 -13.93 -25.26
N GLY A 19 -20.11 -14.76 -25.22
CA GLY A 19 -19.35 -15.02 -24.01
C GLY A 19 -18.49 -13.83 -23.54
N VAL A 20 -18.06 -12.95 -24.45
CA VAL A 20 -17.15 -11.83 -24.12
C VAL A 20 -17.67 -10.48 -24.63
N ALA A 21 -17.93 -10.34 -25.94
CA ALA A 21 -18.16 -9.02 -26.52
C ALA A 21 -19.50 -8.38 -26.09
N LEU A 22 -20.53 -9.20 -25.81
CA LEU A 22 -21.85 -8.77 -25.38
C LEU A 22 -22.16 -9.09 -23.91
N SER A 23 -21.26 -9.78 -23.20
CA SER A 23 -21.43 -10.11 -21.78
C SER A 23 -20.98 -8.97 -20.87
N ASP A 24 -21.52 -8.96 -19.64
CA ASP A 24 -21.02 -8.08 -18.59
C ASP A 24 -19.69 -8.64 -18.06
N PRO A 25 -18.55 -7.93 -18.17
CA PRO A 25 -17.28 -8.42 -17.64
C PRO A 25 -17.31 -8.64 -16.12
N ARG A 26 -18.27 -8.04 -15.39
CA ARG A 26 -18.46 -8.26 -13.94
C ARG A 26 -19.32 -9.48 -13.62
N ASN A 27 -19.96 -10.09 -14.61
CA ASN A 27 -20.81 -11.26 -14.43
C ASN A 27 -20.75 -12.15 -15.69
N VAL A 28 -19.66 -12.89 -15.81
CA VAL A 28 -19.42 -13.79 -16.94
C VAL A 28 -20.13 -15.11 -16.66
N ALA A 29 -21.27 -15.32 -17.32
CA ALA A 29 -22.09 -16.51 -17.15
C ALA A 29 -21.31 -17.79 -17.47
N ASP A 30 -21.48 -18.81 -16.62
CA ASP A 30 -20.92 -20.16 -16.78
C ASP A 30 -19.40 -20.19 -17.07
N ILE A 31 -18.65 -19.20 -16.56
CA ILE A 31 -17.20 -19.10 -16.81
C ILE A 31 -16.41 -20.27 -16.22
N HIS A 32 -16.92 -20.89 -15.16
CA HIS A 32 -16.31 -22.06 -14.53
C HIS A 32 -17.37 -23.07 -14.12
N ALA A 33 -17.11 -24.34 -14.40
CA ALA A 33 -17.89 -25.47 -13.92
C ALA A 33 -16.94 -26.36 -13.11
N PRO A 34 -17.01 -26.33 -11.76
CA PRO A 34 -16.01 -27.00 -10.96
C PRO A 34 -16.19 -28.52 -11.01
N LYS A 35 -15.08 -29.24 -10.86
CA LYS A 35 -15.11 -30.71 -10.78
C LYS A 35 -15.83 -31.24 -9.55
N TRP A 36 -15.86 -30.44 -8.49
CA TRP A 36 -16.40 -30.77 -7.19
C TRP A 36 -16.75 -29.48 -6.43
N GLY A 37 -17.70 -29.55 -5.49
CA GLY A 37 -18.05 -28.43 -4.61
C GLY A 37 -17.22 -28.44 -3.32
N ILE A 38 -17.19 -27.30 -2.62
CA ILE A 38 -16.54 -27.15 -1.31
C ILE A 38 -17.60 -27.28 -0.22
N ALA A 39 -17.36 -28.16 0.75
CA ALA A 39 -18.18 -28.29 1.94
C ALA A 39 -17.78 -27.21 2.97
N PRO A 40 -18.72 -26.67 3.76
CA PRO A 40 -18.40 -25.63 4.75
C PRO A 40 -17.36 -26.03 5.81
N ASP A 41 -17.24 -27.33 6.10
CA ASP A 41 -16.31 -27.91 7.07
C ASP A 41 -14.95 -28.30 6.47
N ASP A 42 -14.81 -28.30 5.14
CA ASP A 42 -13.53 -28.56 4.47
C ASP A 42 -12.46 -27.58 4.98
N THR A 43 -11.32 -28.11 5.42
CA THR A 43 -10.17 -27.29 5.81
C THR A 43 -9.49 -26.74 4.56
N VAL A 44 -9.66 -25.45 4.31
CA VAL A 44 -9.08 -24.76 3.14
C VAL A 44 -7.75 -24.14 3.53
N VAL A 45 -6.69 -24.56 2.84
CA VAL A 45 -5.36 -23.95 2.90
C VAL A 45 -5.12 -23.12 1.66
N THR A 46 -4.64 -21.89 1.81
CA THR A 46 -4.44 -20.95 0.70
C THR A 46 -2.99 -20.50 0.60
N MET A 47 -2.32 -20.70 -0.53
CA MET A 47 -0.94 -20.23 -0.74
C MET A 47 -0.75 -19.62 -2.13
N GLY A 48 0.34 -18.89 -2.33
CA GLY A 48 0.70 -18.33 -3.64
C GLY A 48 1.09 -16.86 -3.59
N SER A 49 0.89 -16.18 -4.71
CA SER A 49 1.15 -14.74 -4.84
C SER A 49 0.24 -13.87 -3.94
N CYS A 50 0.46 -12.55 -3.92
CA CYS A 50 -0.37 -11.59 -3.19
C CYS A 50 -1.89 -11.74 -3.45
N PHE A 51 -2.30 -12.19 -4.64
CA PHE A 51 -3.73 -12.41 -4.95
C PHE A 51 -4.39 -13.51 -4.08
N ALA A 52 -3.63 -14.52 -3.63
CA ALA A 52 -4.16 -15.57 -2.77
C ALA A 52 -4.54 -15.06 -1.36
N GLN A 53 -3.96 -13.94 -0.91
CA GLN A 53 -4.29 -13.31 0.37
C GLN A 53 -5.76 -12.87 0.44
N HIS A 54 -6.30 -12.39 -0.68
CA HIS A 54 -7.70 -12.00 -0.78
C HIS A 54 -8.63 -13.20 -0.75
N ILE A 55 -8.28 -14.29 -1.43
CA ILE A 55 -9.06 -15.53 -1.38
C ILE A 55 -9.20 -15.99 0.07
N ALA A 56 -8.08 -16.08 0.80
CA ALA A 56 -8.08 -16.47 2.21
C ALA A 56 -8.96 -15.57 3.08
N THR A 57 -8.77 -14.25 2.95
CA THR A 57 -9.51 -13.25 3.73
C THR A 57 -11.01 -13.33 3.44
N TRP A 58 -11.38 -13.39 2.17
CA TRP A 58 -12.77 -13.42 1.72
C TRP A 58 -13.53 -14.67 2.15
N LEU A 59 -12.83 -15.82 2.17
CA LEU A 59 -13.38 -17.09 2.66
C LEU A 59 -13.56 -17.05 4.19
N ARG A 60 -12.59 -16.50 4.95
CA ARG A 60 -12.71 -16.34 6.41
C ARG A 60 -13.84 -15.40 6.82
N GLU A 61 -14.03 -14.30 6.10
CA GLU A 61 -15.13 -13.34 6.33
C GLU A 61 -16.52 -13.96 6.12
N ARG A 62 -16.59 -15.16 5.55
CA ARG A 62 -17.82 -15.94 5.32
C ARG A 62 -17.88 -17.21 6.16
N ASP A 63 -17.14 -17.24 7.28
CA ASP A 63 -17.13 -18.32 8.25
C ASP A 63 -16.72 -19.69 7.68
N LEU A 64 -15.96 -19.71 6.58
CA LEU A 64 -15.37 -20.94 6.05
C LEU A 64 -14.12 -21.33 6.84
N ASN A 65 -13.86 -22.63 6.93
CA ASN A 65 -12.76 -23.20 7.69
C ASN A 65 -11.40 -22.97 7.00
N VAL A 66 -10.85 -21.76 7.16
CA VAL A 66 -9.53 -21.33 6.64
C VAL A 66 -8.59 -21.00 7.81
N PRO A 67 -8.08 -22.01 8.54
CA PRO A 67 -7.28 -21.80 9.75
C PRO A 67 -5.96 -21.06 9.48
N PHE A 68 -5.48 -20.38 10.52
CA PHE A 68 -4.12 -19.85 10.61
C PHE A 68 -3.32 -20.71 11.59
N PHE A 69 -2.28 -21.38 11.11
CA PHE A 69 -1.56 -22.40 11.87
C PHE A 69 -0.33 -21.88 12.62
N ASP A 70 0.16 -20.68 12.27
CA ASP A 70 1.33 -20.09 12.94
C ASP A 70 0.92 -19.42 14.26
N THR A 71 1.81 -19.49 15.25
CA THR A 71 1.56 -19.03 16.62
C THR A 71 2.51 -17.92 17.06
N ASP A 72 3.42 -17.50 16.19
CA ASP A 72 4.33 -16.40 16.48
C ASP A 72 3.57 -15.06 16.69
N ASP A 73 4.10 -14.22 17.57
CA ASP A 73 3.52 -12.92 17.89
C ASP A 73 4.04 -11.79 16.96
N ASN A 74 5.22 -11.95 16.36
CA ASN A 74 5.83 -10.97 15.44
C ASN A 74 5.39 -11.21 13.98
N ILE A 75 4.08 -11.35 13.75
CA ILE A 75 3.52 -11.63 12.44
C ILE A 75 2.91 -10.36 11.84
N LYS A 76 3.41 -9.95 10.67
CA LYS A 76 2.95 -8.75 9.95
C LYS A 76 1.49 -8.87 9.48
N SER A 77 1.11 -10.04 8.97
CA SER A 77 -0.27 -10.30 8.52
C SER A 77 -0.61 -11.79 8.62
N ARG A 78 -1.90 -12.09 8.84
CA ARG A 78 -2.42 -13.49 8.89
C ARG A 78 -3.15 -13.86 7.59
N ASN A 79 -2.69 -13.31 6.47
CA ASN A 79 -3.40 -13.37 5.19
C ASN A 79 -3.32 -14.75 4.50
N PHE A 80 -2.37 -15.60 4.88
CA PHE A 80 -2.25 -16.98 4.40
C PHE A 80 -2.60 -17.98 5.50
N SER A 81 -2.58 -19.29 5.24
CA SER A 81 -2.86 -20.31 6.27
C SER A 81 -1.67 -20.55 7.21
N ALA A 82 -0.45 -20.24 6.78
CA ALA A 82 0.74 -20.17 7.64
C ALA A 82 1.62 -18.98 7.22
N ASN A 83 2.56 -18.59 8.07
CA ASN A 83 3.34 -17.36 7.88
C ASN A 83 4.55 -17.53 6.93
N TYR A 84 4.32 -18.06 5.73
CA TYR A 84 5.38 -18.28 4.70
C TYR A 84 5.61 -17.08 3.78
N GLY A 85 4.79 -16.03 3.86
CA GLY A 85 4.87 -14.88 2.94
C GLY A 85 4.31 -15.20 1.56
N ASN A 86 4.66 -14.42 0.53
CA ASN A 86 4.22 -14.71 -0.82
C ASN A 86 5.03 -15.87 -1.42
N ILE A 87 4.35 -16.84 -2.02
CA ILE A 87 4.96 -17.94 -2.78
C ILE A 87 4.75 -17.65 -4.27
N TYR A 88 5.77 -17.08 -4.91
CA TYR A 88 5.68 -16.63 -6.29
C TYR A 88 5.86 -17.77 -7.29
N THR A 89 6.75 -18.73 -7.01
CA THR A 89 7.04 -19.86 -7.90
C THR A 89 6.66 -21.20 -7.27
N VAL A 90 6.32 -22.19 -8.10
CA VAL A 90 6.05 -23.58 -7.63
C VAL A 90 7.27 -24.20 -6.97
N ARG A 91 8.48 -23.83 -7.41
CA ARG A 91 9.73 -24.27 -6.80
C ARG A 91 9.80 -23.92 -5.32
N GLN A 92 9.39 -22.71 -4.93
CA GLN A 92 9.35 -22.32 -3.51
C GLN A 92 8.35 -23.16 -2.69
N ALA A 93 7.20 -23.52 -3.26
CA ALA A 93 6.25 -24.41 -2.61
C ALA A 93 6.85 -25.80 -2.38
N LEU A 94 7.54 -26.37 -3.39
CA LEU A 94 8.23 -27.65 -3.21
C LEU A 94 9.34 -27.55 -2.16
N GLN A 95 10.09 -26.44 -2.12
CA GLN A 95 11.13 -26.21 -1.13
C GLN A 95 10.62 -26.32 0.30
N LEU A 96 9.44 -25.75 0.60
CA LEU A 96 8.83 -25.86 1.93
C LEU A 96 8.62 -27.32 2.33
N THR A 97 8.08 -28.15 1.43
CA THR A 97 7.87 -29.58 1.71
C THR A 97 9.19 -30.34 1.89
N SER A 98 10.22 -29.97 1.14
CA SER A 98 11.56 -30.55 1.28
C SER A 98 12.25 -30.13 2.59
N GLU A 99 12.02 -28.90 3.07
CA GLU A 99 12.51 -28.42 4.38
C GLU A 99 11.83 -29.17 5.53
N ILE A 100 10.51 -29.35 5.45
CA ILE A 100 9.75 -30.14 6.44
C ILE A 100 10.27 -31.57 6.53
N ALA A 101 10.53 -32.21 5.37
CA ALA A 101 11.07 -33.56 5.29
C ALA A 101 12.56 -33.66 5.71
N GLY A 102 13.23 -32.54 6.01
CA GLY A 102 14.65 -32.51 6.34
C GLY A 102 15.57 -32.87 5.17
N LEU A 103 15.06 -32.84 3.93
CA LEU A 103 15.77 -33.22 2.71
C LEU A 103 16.65 -32.09 2.15
N ARG A 104 16.54 -30.88 2.71
CA ARG A 104 17.38 -29.74 2.31
C ARG A 104 17.83 -28.90 3.51
N GLY A 105 19.01 -28.31 3.37
CA GLY A 105 19.54 -27.24 4.21
C GLY A 105 20.34 -26.28 3.33
N CYS A 106 20.25 -24.97 3.58
CA CYS A 106 20.95 -23.95 2.78
C CYS A 106 21.83 -23.04 3.65
N SER A 107 22.75 -22.32 3.00
CA SER A 107 23.78 -21.47 3.62
C SER A 107 23.29 -20.11 4.13
N ASP A 108 22.27 -19.52 3.52
CA ASP A 108 21.76 -18.20 3.93
C ASP A 108 20.68 -18.37 4.99
N THR A 109 21.09 -18.33 6.25
CA THR A 109 20.20 -18.51 7.40
C THR A 109 19.46 -17.24 7.79
N ALA A 110 20.04 -16.07 7.52
CA ALA A 110 19.48 -14.76 7.87
C ALA A 110 19.99 -13.67 6.91
N TRP A 111 19.14 -12.71 6.60
CA TRP A 111 19.50 -11.49 5.88
C TRP A 111 19.50 -10.29 6.82
N GLN A 112 20.52 -9.44 6.73
CA GLN A 112 20.53 -8.15 7.43
C GLN A 112 19.41 -7.27 6.85
N SER A 113 18.65 -6.61 7.73
CA SER A 113 17.64 -5.62 7.35
C SER A 113 17.56 -4.56 8.45
N GLY A 114 18.07 -3.36 8.15
CA GLY A 114 18.27 -2.31 9.16
C GLY A 114 19.15 -2.80 10.33
N ASN A 115 18.67 -2.60 11.56
CA ASN A 115 19.35 -3.02 12.80
C ASN A 115 19.05 -4.46 13.24
N GLY A 116 18.38 -5.24 12.39
CA GLY A 116 18.05 -6.64 12.71
C GLY A 116 18.19 -7.55 11.51
N PHE A 117 17.52 -8.69 11.61
CA PHE A 117 17.59 -9.78 10.66
C PHE A 117 16.20 -10.20 10.19
N VAL A 118 16.12 -10.68 8.97
CA VAL A 118 14.93 -11.30 8.38
C VAL A 118 15.28 -12.65 7.80
N ASP A 119 14.25 -13.48 7.59
CA ASP A 119 14.39 -14.78 6.95
C ASP A 119 14.44 -14.61 5.43
N PRO A 120 15.51 -15.06 4.74
CA PRO A 120 15.64 -14.93 3.28
C PRO A 120 14.48 -15.54 2.48
N LEU A 121 13.80 -16.55 3.03
CA LEU A 121 12.69 -17.22 2.32
C LEU A 121 11.34 -16.55 2.54
N ARG A 122 11.24 -15.68 3.53
CA ARG A 122 10.01 -14.99 3.91
C ARG A 122 10.33 -13.59 4.50
N PRO A 123 11.03 -12.73 3.76
CA PRO A 123 11.65 -11.51 4.32
C PRO A 123 10.64 -10.45 4.77
N ASN A 124 9.39 -10.50 4.28
CA ASN A 124 8.36 -9.51 4.56
C ASN A 124 7.25 -10.00 5.53
N VAL A 125 7.51 -11.07 6.30
CA VAL A 125 6.48 -11.67 7.18
C VAL A 125 6.50 -11.16 8.62
N PHE A 126 7.58 -10.49 9.01
CA PHE A 126 7.75 -9.98 10.37
C PHE A 126 7.24 -8.54 10.49
N ALA A 127 6.61 -8.20 11.61
CA ALA A 127 6.20 -6.82 11.88
C ALA A 127 7.41 -5.90 12.13
N SER A 128 8.51 -6.48 12.62
CA SER A 128 9.83 -5.85 12.71
C SER A 128 10.94 -6.88 12.55
N PRO A 129 12.12 -6.52 11.99
CA PRO A 129 13.28 -7.41 11.94
C PRO A 129 13.64 -7.94 13.32
N VAL A 130 14.11 -9.18 13.40
CA VAL A 130 14.49 -9.80 14.67
C VAL A 130 15.89 -9.40 15.08
N ALA A 131 16.16 -9.34 16.38
CA ALA A 131 17.42 -8.80 16.89
C ALA A 131 18.67 -9.68 16.61
N SER A 132 18.49 -10.97 16.34
CA SER A 132 19.60 -11.92 16.16
C SER A 132 19.33 -12.87 14.99
N SER A 133 20.37 -13.19 14.22
CA SER A 133 20.34 -14.21 13.17
C SER A 133 19.96 -15.59 13.71
N ASP A 134 20.36 -15.90 14.95
CA ASP A 134 20.06 -17.21 15.56
C ASP A 134 18.57 -17.40 15.83
N ALA A 135 17.84 -16.30 16.09
CA ALA A 135 16.41 -16.33 16.30
C ALA A 135 15.65 -16.77 15.03
N ILE A 136 16.19 -16.49 13.84
CA ILE A 136 15.58 -16.93 12.57
C ILE A 136 15.48 -18.45 12.51
N GLY A 137 16.49 -19.18 13.00
CA GLY A 137 16.47 -20.65 13.01
C GLY A 137 15.31 -21.22 13.82
N GLU A 138 15.06 -20.70 15.02
CA GLU A 138 13.94 -21.14 15.87
C GLU A 138 12.59 -20.71 15.31
N LEU A 139 12.51 -19.51 14.73
CA LEU A 139 11.30 -19.05 14.03
C LEU A 139 10.99 -19.91 12.81
N ARG A 140 12.00 -20.37 12.07
CA ARG A 140 11.84 -21.30 10.95
C ARG A 140 11.37 -22.67 11.42
N LYS A 141 11.91 -23.22 12.50
CA LYS A 141 11.41 -24.49 13.08
C LYS A 141 9.94 -24.40 13.45
N THR A 142 9.53 -23.30 14.11
CA THR A 142 8.12 -23.07 14.49
C THR A 142 7.24 -22.93 13.26
N HIS A 143 7.70 -22.14 12.29
CA HIS A 143 7.01 -21.95 11.02
C HIS A 143 6.82 -23.25 10.23
N LEU A 144 7.87 -24.05 10.05
CA LEU A 144 7.80 -25.30 9.28
C LEU A 144 6.85 -26.30 9.92
N LYS A 145 6.74 -26.35 11.26
CA LYS A 145 5.70 -27.14 11.95
C LYS A 145 4.29 -26.63 11.66
N ALA A 146 4.09 -25.32 11.58
CA ALA A 146 2.80 -24.74 11.19
C ALA A 146 2.45 -25.07 9.73
N VAL A 147 3.43 -25.03 8.82
CA VAL A 147 3.25 -25.42 7.41
C VAL A 147 2.95 -26.92 7.28
N GLU A 148 3.69 -27.77 7.98
CA GLU A 148 3.45 -29.22 8.03
C GLU A 148 2.03 -29.52 8.53
N LYS A 149 1.60 -28.83 9.60
CA LYS A 149 0.23 -28.95 10.11
C LYS A 149 -0.81 -28.51 9.09
N ALA A 150 -0.58 -27.39 8.39
CA ALA A 150 -1.46 -26.94 7.32
C ALA A 150 -1.61 -28.00 6.22
N PHE A 151 -0.50 -28.58 5.75
CA PHE A 151 -0.53 -29.64 4.73
C PHE A 151 -1.14 -30.95 5.22
N THR A 152 -0.95 -31.29 6.49
CA THR A 152 -1.49 -32.52 7.09
C THR A 152 -3.00 -32.44 7.33
N ASP A 153 -3.52 -31.25 7.62
CA ASP A 153 -4.92 -31.04 8.02
C ASP A 153 -5.82 -30.61 6.86
N LEU A 154 -5.29 -30.12 5.74
CA LEU A 154 -6.12 -29.59 4.64
C LEU A 154 -7.03 -30.63 3.99
N ASP A 155 -8.18 -30.20 3.50
CA ASP A 155 -9.01 -30.95 2.55
C ASP A 155 -8.86 -30.35 1.15
N ILE A 156 -8.67 -29.03 1.10
CA ILE A 156 -8.49 -28.27 -0.13
C ILE A 156 -7.26 -27.38 -0.02
N LEU A 157 -6.41 -27.41 -1.04
CA LEU A 157 -5.35 -26.45 -1.26
C LEU A 157 -5.75 -25.51 -2.41
N VAL A 158 -5.88 -24.21 -2.14
CA VAL A 158 -5.96 -23.18 -3.18
C VAL A 158 -4.57 -22.61 -3.41
N PHE A 159 -4.00 -22.87 -4.59
CA PHE A 159 -2.66 -22.41 -4.96
C PHE A 159 -2.73 -21.41 -6.12
N THR A 160 -2.44 -20.14 -5.83
CA THR A 160 -2.36 -19.07 -6.84
C THR A 160 -0.94 -18.91 -7.38
N LEU A 161 -0.72 -19.35 -8.61
CA LEU A 161 0.56 -19.25 -9.30
C LEU A 161 0.92 -17.80 -9.62
N GLY A 162 2.12 -17.37 -9.22
CA GLY A 162 2.55 -15.98 -9.28
C GLY A 162 3.38 -15.66 -10.51
N LEU A 163 4.61 -16.14 -10.53
CA LEU A 163 5.69 -15.74 -11.45
C LEU A 163 6.47 -16.96 -11.92
N THR A 164 7.21 -16.82 -13.02
CA THR A 164 8.22 -17.80 -13.48
C THR A 164 9.65 -17.35 -13.15
N GLU A 165 9.86 -16.05 -12.98
CA GLU A 165 11.15 -15.44 -12.61
C GLU A 165 11.41 -15.55 -11.11
N ALA A 166 12.64 -15.86 -10.73
CA ALA A 166 13.12 -15.85 -9.35
C ALA A 166 14.65 -15.70 -9.27
N TRP A 167 15.15 -15.68 -8.03
CA TRP A 167 16.58 -15.70 -7.73
C TRP A 167 16.93 -16.97 -6.98
N GLN A 168 18.09 -17.55 -7.25
CA GLN A 168 18.56 -18.75 -6.56
C GLN A 168 19.91 -18.51 -5.86
N VAL A 169 20.10 -19.18 -4.72
CA VAL A 169 21.39 -19.30 -4.04
C VAL A 169 22.21 -20.38 -4.72
N ASN A 170 23.32 -20.01 -5.36
CA ASN A 170 24.14 -20.90 -6.18
C ASN A 170 24.67 -22.12 -5.40
N ALA A 171 25.02 -21.95 -4.12
CA ALA A 171 25.62 -23.01 -3.31
C ALA A 171 24.68 -24.18 -3.01
N CYS A 172 23.36 -23.95 -2.99
CA CYS A 172 22.38 -24.91 -2.49
C CYS A 172 21.13 -25.04 -3.38
N GLY A 173 21.02 -24.24 -4.45
CA GLY A 173 19.86 -24.19 -5.35
C GLY A 173 18.58 -23.71 -4.67
N THR A 174 18.66 -22.91 -3.61
CA THR A 174 17.48 -22.38 -2.92
C THR A 174 16.96 -21.16 -3.64
N VAL A 175 15.70 -21.23 -4.06
CA VAL A 175 14.96 -20.14 -4.68
C VAL A 175 14.42 -19.19 -3.62
N LEU A 176 14.65 -17.90 -3.85
CA LEU A 176 14.28 -16.78 -3.03
C LEU A 176 13.00 -16.12 -3.59
N PRO A 177 12.14 -15.54 -2.73
CA PRO A 177 10.93 -14.84 -3.17
C PRO A 177 11.22 -13.53 -3.90
N VAL A 178 12.37 -12.91 -3.63
CA VAL A 178 12.78 -11.65 -4.21
C VAL A 178 14.30 -11.61 -4.32
N ALA A 179 14.83 -10.72 -5.16
CA ALA A 179 16.27 -10.49 -5.26
C ALA A 179 16.85 -10.05 -3.90
N PRO A 180 18.03 -10.56 -3.50
CA PRO A 180 18.77 -9.98 -2.38
C PRO A 180 18.98 -8.47 -2.57
N GLY A 181 18.92 -7.70 -1.49
CA GLY A 181 18.98 -6.23 -1.53
C GLY A 181 17.63 -5.52 -1.67
N VAL A 182 16.55 -6.25 -1.98
CA VAL A 182 15.21 -5.66 -2.13
C VAL A 182 14.46 -5.58 -0.79
N ALA A 183 14.41 -6.70 -0.06
CA ALA A 183 13.74 -6.79 1.24
C ALA A 183 14.70 -7.18 2.39
N GLY A 184 16.01 -7.13 2.13
CA GLY A 184 17.08 -7.53 3.03
C GLY A 184 18.23 -8.21 2.29
N GLY A 185 19.37 -8.35 2.96
CA GLY A 185 20.58 -8.96 2.40
C GLY A 185 21.25 -8.09 1.34
N ASP A 186 22.35 -8.59 0.79
CA ASP A 186 23.14 -7.89 -0.23
C ASP A 186 23.27 -8.76 -1.48
N TYR A 187 23.05 -8.17 -2.65
CA TYR A 187 23.26 -8.88 -3.90
C TYR A 187 24.75 -9.11 -4.18
N ASP A 188 25.10 -10.37 -4.40
CA ASP A 188 26.42 -10.81 -4.85
C ASP A 188 26.24 -11.75 -6.06
N PRO A 189 26.71 -11.37 -7.26
CA PRO A 189 26.56 -12.18 -8.47
C PRO A 189 27.32 -13.52 -8.42
N GLN A 190 28.26 -13.70 -7.48
CA GLN A 190 28.89 -15.01 -7.25
C GLN A 190 28.03 -15.93 -6.38
N LYS A 191 27.18 -15.37 -5.52
CA LYS A 191 26.31 -16.12 -4.60
C LYS A 191 24.92 -16.39 -5.17
N TYR A 192 24.40 -15.47 -5.97
CA TYR A 192 23.04 -15.55 -6.48
C TYR A 192 23.01 -15.51 -8.00
N SER A 193 22.06 -16.24 -8.58
CA SER A 193 21.77 -16.17 -10.01
C SER A 193 20.28 -16.02 -10.26
N PHE A 194 19.95 -15.34 -11.36
CA PHE A 194 18.59 -15.27 -11.87
C PHE A 194 18.18 -16.59 -12.50
N VAL A 195 16.92 -16.97 -12.32
CA VAL A 195 16.30 -18.13 -12.98
C VAL A 195 14.91 -17.76 -13.49
N ASN A 196 14.53 -18.35 -14.63
CA ASN A 196 13.19 -18.24 -15.19
C ASN A 196 12.66 -19.64 -15.50
N PHE A 197 11.78 -20.15 -14.65
CA PHE A 197 11.31 -21.54 -14.74
C PHE A 197 10.49 -21.77 -16.02
N THR A 198 10.80 -22.87 -16.70
CA THR A 198 10.13 -23.30 -17.91
C THR A 198 8.88 -24.13 -17.60
N TYR A 199 8.00 -24.30 -18.59
CA TYR A 199 6.83 -25.18 -18.49
C TYR A 199 7.15 -26.57 -17.88
N PRO A 200 8.12 -27.37 -18.40
CA PRO A 200 8.36 -28.71 -17.88
C PRO A 200 8.89 -28.72 -16.44
N GLU A 201 9.67 -27.70 -16.06
CA GLU A 201 10.14 -27.56 -14.67
C GLU A 201 8.96 -27.27 -13.74
N ILE A 202 8.15 -26.25 -14.03
CA ILE A 202 6.98 -25.89 -13.21
C ILE A 202 6.02 -27.08 -13.09
N ARG A 203 5.83 -27.83 -14.18
CA ARG A 203 4.99 -29.04 -14.18
C ARG A 203 5.55 -30.11 -13.26
N ALA A 204 6.83 -30.47 -13.40
CA ALA A 204 7.49 -31.47 -12.55
C ALA A 204 7.50 -31.05 -11.08
N ASP A 205 7.64 -29.74 -10.82
CA ASP A 205 7.62 -29.17 -9.47
C ASP A 205 6.27 -29.34 -8.81
N LEU A 206 5.20 -29.12 -9.56
CA LEU A 206 3.83 -29.24 -9.07
C LEU A 206 3.47 -30.70 -8.75
N GLU A 207 3.91 -31.64 -9.60
CA GLU A 207 3.75 -33.09 -9.36
C GLU A 207 4.47 -33.55 -8.10
N GLN A 208 5.74 -33.15 -7.95
CA GLN A 208 6.53 -33.46 -6.75
C GLN A 208 5.92 -32.82 -5.50
N PHE A 209 5.44 -31.58 -5.60
CA PHE A 209 4.84 -30.87 -4.48
C PHE A 209 3.56 -31.57 -4.00
N CYS A 210 2.68 -31.97 -4.92
CA CYS A 210 1.48 -32.72 -4.58
C CYS A 210 1.80 -34.10 -4.00
N THR A 211 2.85 -34.76 -4.50
CA THR A 211 3.33 -36.05 -3.97
C THR A 211 3.83 -35.90 -2.54
N ALA A 212 4.66 -34.90 -2.27
CA ALA A 212 5.17 -34.62 -0.93
C ALA A 212 4.05 -34.30 0.08
N ILE A 213 3.00 -33.56 -0.33
CA ILE A 213 1.82 -33.35 0.50
C ILE A 213 1.11 -34.66 0.83
N ARG A 214 0.88 -35.54 -0.15
CA ARG A 214 0.28 -36.86 0.12
C ARG A 214 1.13 -37.69 1.07
N GLU A 215 2.45 -37.68 0.91
CA GLU A 215 3.37 -38.41 1.79
C GLU A 215 3.27 -37.90 3.24
N MET A 216 3.32 -36.59 3.47
CA MET A 216 3.11 -35.99 4.80
C MET A 216 1.76 -36.38 5.40
N ARG A 217 0.75 -36.56 4.56
CA ARG A 217 -0.61 -36.94 4.96
C ARG A 217 -0.82 -38.45 5.14
N GLY A 218 0.22 -39.27 5.03
CA GLY A 218 0.14 -40.73 5.12
C GLY A 218 -0.63 -41.36 3.95
N GLY A 219 -0.56 -40.75 2.77
CA GLY A 219 -1.24 -41.18 1.55
C GLY A 219 -2.69 -40.68 1.41
N ARG A 220 -3.22 -39.90 2.37
CA ARG A 220 -4.56 -39.31 2.24
C ARG A 220 -4.58 -38.25 1.14
N ASP A 221 -5.55 -38.38 0.24
CA ASP A 221 -5.76 -37.40 -0.81
C ASP A 221 -6.24 -36.05 -0.28
N PHE A 222 -6.15 -35.06 -1.15
CA PHE A 222 -6.69 -33.72 -1.00
C PHE A 222 -7.10 -33.19 -2.37
N ARG A 223 -7.82 -32.07 -2.36
CA ARG A 223 -8.26 -31.41 -3.57
C ARG A 223 -7.44 -30.14 -3.83
N LEU A 224 -7.03 -29.92 -5.06
CA LEU A 224 -6.22 -28.78 -5.46
C LEU A 224 -7.03 -27.84 -6.35
N ILE A 225 -7.09 -26.56 -6.02
CA ILE A 225 -7.58 -25.51 -6.91
C ILE A 225 -6.37 -24.69 -7.33
N LEU A 226 -6.03 -24.77 -8.61
CA LEU A 226 -5.04 -23.90 -9.23
C LEU A 226 -5.73 -22.65 -9.75
N THR A 227 -5.06 -21.52 -9.58
CA THR A 227 -5.38 -20.30 -10.33
C THR A 227 -4.11 -19.53 -10.65
N VAL A 228 -4.17 -18.62 -11.61
CA VAL A 228 -3.05 -17.76 -12.00
C VAL A 228 -3.32 -16.33 -11.53
N SER A 229 -2.32 -15.72 -10.93
CA SER A 229 -2.39 -14.32 -10.49
C SER A 229 -2.48 -13.37 -11.68
N PRO A 230 -3.46 -12.46 -11.72
CA PRO A 230 -3.59 -11.45 -12.78
C PRO A 230 -2.54 -10.34 -12.70
N VAL A 231 -1.83 -10.22 -11.57
CA VAL A 231 -0.89 -9.12 -11.32
C VAL A 231 0.37 -9.27 -12.19
N PRO A 232 0.67 -8.31 -13.08
CA PRO A 232 1.91 -8.27 -13.88
C PRO A 232 3.20 -8.29 -13.05
N LEU A 233 4.34 -8.63 -13.68
CA LEU A 233 5.65 -8.41 -13.05
C LEU A 233 5.88 -6.90 -12.86
N THR A 234 6.47 -6.50 -11.73
CA THR A 234 6.93 -5.12 -11.53
C THR A 234 8.15 -4.81 -12.38
N ALA A 235 9.11 -5.74 -12.41
CA ALA A 235 10.31 -5.67 -13.21
C ALA A 235 10.66 -7.06 -13.76
N THR A 236 11.41 -7.08 -14.86
CA THR A 236 11.93 -8.30 -15.50
C THR A 236 13.45 -8.21 -15.49
N TYR A 237 14.13 -9.29 -15.11
CA TYR A 237 15.59 -9.35 -15.24
C TYR A 237 16.03 -9.82 -16.63
N GLU A 238 15.12 -10.46 -17.38
CA GLU A 238 15.36 -10.80 -18.79
C GLU A 238 15.67 -9.56 -19.63
N GLU A 239 16.56 -9.70 -20.60
CA GLU A 239 16.91 -8.65 -21.57
C GLU A 239 15.82 -8.45 -22.64
N ARG A 240 14.58 -8.23 -22.20
CA ARG A 240 13.42 -8.01 -23.07
C ARG A 240 12.37 -7.15 -22.39
N HIS A 241 11.35 -6.75 -23.15
CA HIS A 241 10.33 -5.83 -22.65
C HIS A 241 9.46 -6.45 -21.54
N ILE A 242 9.13 -5.68 -20.50
CA ILE A 242 8.33 -6.14 -19.34
C ILE A 242 6.97 -6.73 -19.73
N LEU A 243 6.28 -6.15 -20.73
CA LEU A 243 5.03 -6.71 -21.25
C LEU A 243 5.23 -8.10 -21.89
N GLN A 244 6.35 -8.32 -22.59
CA GLN A 244 6.67 -9.62 -23.18
C GLN A 244 6.97 -10.65 -22.08
N SER A 245 7.80 -10.29 -21.08
CA SER A 245 8.09 -11.17 -19.94
C SER A 245 6.85 -11.49 -19.11
N THR A 246 6.00 -10.49 -18.85
CA THR A 246 4.71 -10.67 -18.16
C THR A 246 3.81 -11.61 -18.92
N THR A 247 3.62 -11.37 -20.22
CA THR A 247 2.76 -12.23 -21.05
C THR A 247 3.28 -13.67 -21.06
N TYR A 248 4.60 -13.86 -21.22
CA TYR A 248 5.22 -15.18 -21.18
C TYR A 248 4.99 -15.89 -19.84
N SER A 249 5.31 -15.21 -18.72
CA SER A 249 5.18 -15.75 -17.36
C SER A 249 3.74 -16.24 -17.10
N LYS A 250 2.74 -15.40 -17.38
CA LYS A 250 1.33 -15.76 -17.15
C LYS A 250 0.83 -16.84 -18.10
N ALA A 251 1.23 -16.81 -19.37
CA ALA A 251 0.85 -17.82 -20.35
C ALA A 251 1.41 -19.21 -19.99
N VAL A 252 2.68 -19.30 -19.58
CA VAL A 252 3.30 -20.56 -19.15
C VAL A 252 2.60 -21.12 -17.91
N LEU A 253 2.40 -20.29 -16.88
CA LEU A 253 1.70 -20.72 -15.66
C LEU A 253 0.27 -21.17 -15.95
N ARG A 254 -0.42 -20.47 -16.86
CA ARG A 254 -1.79 -20.85 -17.26
C ARG A 254 -1.82 -22.16 -18.02
N ALA A 255 -0.87 -22.40 -18.93
CA ALA A 255 -0.76 -23.67 -19.64
C ALA A 255 -0.53 -24.82 -18.66
N VAL A 256 0.46 -24.69 -17.76
CA VAL A 256 0.74 -25.73 -16.75
C VAL A 256 -0.48 -26.00 -15.87
N ALA A 257 -1.14 -24.95 -15.37
CA ALA A 257 -2.31 -25.11 -14.50
C ALA A 257 -3.48 -25.80 -15.22
N GLY A 258 -3.70 -25.46 -16.49
CA GLY A 258 -4.74 -26.08 -17.31
C GLY A 258 -4.48 -27.56 -17.58
N ASP A 259 -3.27 -27.87 -18.03
CA ASP A 259 -2.89 -29.26 -18.35
C ASP A 259 -2.89 -30.11 -17.08
N PHE A 260 -2.34 -29.59 -15.97
CA PHE A 260 -2.36 -30.27 -14.67
C PHE A 260 -3.75 -30.53 -14.16
N ALA A 261 -4.64 -29.54 -14.20
CA ALA A 261 -6.04 -29.75 -13.86
C ALA A 261 -6.67 -30.78 -14.80
N SER A 262 -6.45 -30.72 -16.12
CA SER A 262 -7.11 -31.64 -17.06
C SER A 262 -6.74 -33.11 -16.84
N GLU A 263 -5.49 -33.39 -16.47
CA GLU A 263 -4.95 -34.75 -16.30
C GLU A 263 -5.19 -35.32 -14.90
N ASN A 264 -5.47 -34.47 -13.91
CA ASN A 264 -5.59 -34.88 -12.51
C ASN A 264 -7.00 -34.64 -11.99
N ALA A 265 -7.73 -35.70 -11.66
CA ALA A 265 -9.11 -35.60 -11.15
C ALA A 265 -9.22 -34.82 -9.83
N PHE A 266 -8.18 -34.87 -8.99
CA PHE A 266 -8.12 -34.14 -7.72
C PHE A 266 -7.81 -32.64 -7.89
N ALA A 267 -7.39 -32.20 -9.07
CA ALA A 267 -7.02 -30.81 -9.35
C ALA A 267 -8.04 -30.13 -10.26
N ASP A 268 -8.36 -28.87 -9.97
CA ASP A 268 -9.24 -28.02 -10.77
C ASP A 268 -8.55 -26.68 -11.08
N TYR A 269 -8.99 -25.99 -12.13
CA TYR A 269 -8.48 -24.67 -12.50
C TYR A 269 -9.59 -23.62 -12.41
N PHE A 270 -9.41 -22.61 -11.55
CA PHE A 270 -10.33 -21.49 -11.44
C PHE A 270 -9.82 -20.28 -12.26
N PRO A 271 -10.65 -19.65 -13.14
CA PRO A 271 -10.19 -18.65 -14.10
C PRO A 271 -10.11 -17.22 -13.54
N SER A 272 -9.41 -16.97 -12.42
CA SER A 272 -9.28 -15.58 -11.90
C SER A 272 -8.46 -14.68 -12.81
N PHE A 273 -7.48 -15.25 -13.51
CA PHE A 273 -6.63 -14.53 -14.46
C PHE A 273 -7.46 -13.96 -15.62
N GLU A 274 -8.33 -14.78 -16.20
CA GLU A 274 -9.17 -14.43 -17.34
C GLU A 274 -10.29 -13.47 -16.95
N ILE A 275 -10.87 -13.59 -15.75
CA ILE A 275 -11.88 -12.63 -15.26
C ILE A 275 -11.28 -11.22 -15.22
N ILE A 276 -10.10 -11.06 -14.61
CA ILE A 276 -9.46 -9.75 -14.49
C ILE A 276 -8.95 -9.23 -15.83
N ASN A 277 -8.38 -10.11 -16.67
CA ASN A 277 -7.87 -9.75 -17.99
C ASN A 277 -8.95 -9.78 -19.09
N ASN A 278 -10.23 -9.79 -18.73
CA ASN A 278 -11.31 -9.81 -19.70
C ASN A 278 -11.26 -8.54 -20.58
N PRO A 279 -11.08 -8.65 -21.91
CA PRO A 279 -10.95 -7.49 -22.78
C PRO A 279 -12.21 -6.62 -22.83
N ALA A 280 -13.40 -7.18 -22.54
CA ALA A 280 -14.63 -6.40 -22.41
C ALA A 280 -14.57 -5.42 -21.23
N ALA A 281 -13.77 -5.71 -20.20
CA ALA A 281 -13.53 -4.82 -19.07
C ALA A 281 -12.64 -3.62 -19.43
N LYS A 282 -11.93 -3.64 -20.59
CA LYS A 282 -11.05 -2.55 -21.06
C LYS A 282 -10.08 -2.05 -19.97
N SER A 283 -9.45 -2.99 -19.26
CA SER A 283 -8.53 -2.75 -18.14
C SER A 283 -9.14 -2.00 -16.94
N SER A 284 -10.47 -1.82 -16.88
CA SER A 284 -11.13 -1.10 -15.76
C SER A 284 -10.95 -1.77 -14.39
N PHE A 285 -10.62 -3.07 -14.38
CA PHE A 285 -10.32 -3.86 -13.19
C PHE A 285 -8.94 -3.57 -12.58
N PHE A 286 -8.06 -2.87 -13.28
CA PHE A 286 -6.79 -2.39 -12.74
C PHE A 286 -6.90 -0.95 -12.23
N GLU A 287 -6.06 -0.61 -11.26
CA GLU A 287 -5.76 0.76 -10.86
C GLU A 287 -4.99 1.51 -11.97
N ASP A 288 -4.76 2.82 -11.79
CA ASP A 288 -4.15 3.67 -12.82
C ASP A 288 -2.72 3.25 -13.22
N ASN A 289 -2.03 2.46 -12.40
CA ASN A 289 -0.73 1.88 -12.72
C ASN A 289 -0.82 0.66 -13.66
N PHE A 290 -2.03 0.22 -14.04
CA PHE A 290 -2.31 -0.95 -14.88
C PHE A 290 -1.71 -2.27 -14.36
N ARG A 291 -1.39 -2.33 -13.06
CA ARG A 291 -0.76 -3.50 -12.41
C ARG A 291 -1.57 -3.95 -11.20
N SER A 292 -1.86 -3.03 -10.27
CA SER A 292 -2.66 -3.33 -9.09
C SER A 292 -4.10 -3.57 -9.50
N VAL A 293 -4.74 -4.61 -8.95
CA VAL A 293 -6.16 -4.89 -9.21
C VAL A 293 -7.02 -4.18 -8.17
N LYS A 294 -8.15 -3.61 -8.59
CA LYS A 294 -9.08 -2.90 -7.73
C LYS A 294 -9.82 -3.84 -6.79
N SER A 295 -10.24 -3.33 -5.63
CA SER A 295 -11.00 -4.12 -4.66
C SER A 295 -12.34 -4.64 -5.21
N ASP A 296 -13.04 -3.83 -6.04
CA ASP A 296 -14.31 -4.23 -6.67
C ASP A 296 -14.11 -5.33 -7.74
N ALA A 297 -12.96 -5.37 -8.38
CA ALA A 297 -12.57 -6.44 -9.30
C ALA A 297 -12.20 -7.74 -8.57
N VAL A 298 -11.54 -7.65 -7.41
CA VAL A 298 -11.33 -8.82 -6.53
C VAL A 298 -12.67 -9.40 -6.08
N GLU A 299 -13.60 -8.55 -5.64
CA GLU A 299 -14.95 -8.97 -5.28
C GLU A 299 -15.66 -9.66 -6.45
N THR A 300 -15.51 -9.14 -7.66
CA THR A 300 -16.02 -9.76 -8.89
C THR A 300 -15.49 -11.20 -9.04
N VAL A 301 -14.17 -11.39 -8.92
CA VAL A 301 -13.57 -12.74 -8.99
C VAL A 301 -14.12 -13.64 -7.91
N MET A 302 -14.18 -13.16 -6.67
CA MET A 302 -14.64 -13.96 -5.55
C MET A 302 -16.12 -14.32 -5.66
N ASN A 303 -16.96 -13.48 -6.22
CA ASN A 303 -18.36 -13.81 -6.49
C ASN A 303 -18.48 -14.99 -7.47
N HIS A 304 -17.66 -15.03 -8.53
CA HIS A 304 -17.62 -16.20 -9.43
C HIS A 304 -17.07 -17.43 -8.71
N PHE A 305 -16.05 -17.28 -7.86
CA PHE A 305 -15.50 -18.39 -7.06
C PHE A 305 -16.57 -19.01 -6.17
N MET A 306 -17.31 -18.16 -5.44
CA MET A 306 -18.37 -18.59 -4.55
C MET A 306 -19.52 -19.25 -5.31
N ALA A 307 -19.98 -18.65 -6.42
CA ALA A 307 -21.04 -19.20 -7.24
C ALA A 307 -20.67 -20.57 -7.84
N SER A 308 -19.40 -20.76 -8.17
CA SER A 308 -18.90 -22.03 -8.73
C SER A 308 -18.83 -23.10 -7.66
N TYR A 309 -18.04 -22.88 -6.62
CA TYR A 309 -17.68 -23.92 -5.65
C TYR A 309 -18.68 -24.10 -4.51
N PHE A 310 -19.59 -23.14 -4.29
CA PHE A 310 -20.64 -23.19 -3.27
C PHE A 310 -22.05 -23.01 -3.89
N PRO A 311 -22.49 -23.89 -4.81
CA PRO A 311 -23.75 -23.70 -5.54
C PRO A 311 -25.00 -23.77 -4.66
N GLY A 312 -24.91 -24.40 -3.48
CA GLY A 312 -25.98 -24.39 -2.46
C GLY A 312 -25.99 -23.15 -1.56
N GLY A 313 -25.08 -22.21 -1.79
CA GLY A 313 -24.79 -21.08 -0.90
C GLY A 313 -23.97 -21.49 0.32
N VAL A 314 -23.35 -20.49 0.97
CA VAL A 314 -22.83 -20.64 2.33
C VAL A 314 -23.99 -20.32 3.26
N ALA A 315 -24.45 -21.29 4.05
CA ALA A 315 -25.52 -21.04 5.01
C ALA A 315 -25.09 -19.89 5.94
N LYS A 316 -25.71 -18.72 5.80
CA LYS A 316 -25.55 -17.66 6.80
C LYS A 316 -26.10 -18.23 8.10
N SER A 317 -25.24 -18.46 9.07
CA SER A 317 -25.65 -18.64 10.46
C SER A 317 -26.40 -17.37 10.87
N GLN A 318 -27.73 -17.38 10.70
CA GLN A 318 -28.61 -16.41 11.29
C GLN A 318 -28.60 -16.66 12.79
N SER A 319 -27.94 -15.75 13.53
CA SER A 319 -28.13 -15.65 14.96
C SER A 319 -29.45 -14.95 15.25
N GLU A 320 -30.54 -15.70 15.18
CA GLU A 320 -31.77 -15.36 15.90
C GLU A 320 -32.21 -16.57 16.74
N GLY A 321 -32.17 -16.40 18.06
CA GLY A 321 -33.03 -17.12 19.00
C GLY A 321 -32.50 -18.43 19.61
N SER A 322 -32.09 -18.32 20.88
CA SER A 322 -32.26 -19.34 21.95
C SER A 322 -31.37 -20.60 21.97
N ALA A 323 -30.32 -20.52 22.80
CA ALA A 323 -30.07 -21.36 24.00
C ALA A 323 -28.57 -21.66 24.15
N ALA A 324 -27.98 -21.18 25.25
CA ALA A 324 -26.56 -21.37 25.55
C ALA A 324 -26.18 -22.85 25.72
N PRO A 325 -24.98 -23.24 25.24
CA PRO A 325 -24.06 -23.91 26.14
C PRO A 325 -22.59 -23.43 26.06
N LYS A 326 -22.03 -23.25 27.26
CA LYS A 326 -20.64 -23.36 27.74
C LYS A 326 -19.47 -22.98 26.81
N LYS A 327 -18.85 -21.84 27.18
CA LYS A 327 -17.50 -21.35 26.87
C LYS A 327 -16.47 -22.43 26.52
N ALA A 328 -16.07 -22.45 25.25
CA ALA A 328 -14.69 -22.69 24.87
C ALA A 328 -14.05 -21.33 24.54
N THR A 329 -12.85 -21.09 25.06
CA THR A 329 -12.06 -19.86 24.89
C THR A 329 -11.69 -19.64 23.43
N VAL A 330 -12.31 -18.64 22.81
CA VAL A 330 -11.94 -18.09 21.49
C VAL A 330 -10.98 -16.90 21.72
N PRO A 331 -9.89 -16.74 20.95
CA PRO A 331 -9.07 -15.54 21.00
C PRO A 331 -9.84 -14.31 20.49
N ALA A 332 -9.38 -13.12 20.86
CA ALA A 332 -10.02 -11.82 20.59
C ALA A 332 -10.37 -11.58 19.09
N PRO A 333 -11.39 -10.74 18.79
CA PRO A 333 -11.79 -10.46 17.42
C PRO A 333 -10.67 -9.75 16.67
N VAL A 334 -10.32 -10.31 15.51
CA VAL A 334 -9.40 -9.68 14.56
C VAL A 334 -10.03 -8.36 14.13
N THR A 335 -9.38 -7.25 14.45
CA THR A 335 -9.76 -5.91 13.98
C THR A 335 -9.88 -5.93 12.46
N ALA A 336 -11.04 -5.54 11.96
CA ALA A 336 -11.36 -5.45 10.53
C ALA A 336 -10.29 -4.64 9.80
N THR A 337 -9.47 -5.31 8.99
CA THR A 337 -8.51 -4.67 8.11
C THR A 337 -9.26 -4.02 6.95
N VAL A 338 -9.31 -2.68 6.95
CA VAL A 338 -9.69 -1.89 5.78
C VAL A 338 -8.84 -2.36 4.60
N ALA A 339 -9.49 -2.69 3.47
CA ALA A 339 -8.82 -3.22 2.28
C ALA A 339 -7.69 -2.28 1.82
N LYS A 340 -6.44 -2.68 2.11
CA LYS A 340 -5.23 -2.11 1.51
C LYS A 340 -5.24 -2.45 0.01
N SER A 341 -4.67 -1.56 -0.82
CA SER A 341 -4.39 -1.89 -2.22
C SER A 341 -3.50 -3.15 -2.30
N MET A 342 -3.78 -4.03 -3.27
CA MET A 342 -3.25 -5.41 -3.37
C MET A 342 -1.73 -5.54 -3.34
N ASP A 343 -1.02 -4.48 -3.73
CA ASP A 343 0.44 -4.51 -3.84
C ASP A 343 1.15 -4.04 -2.56
N ALA A 344 0.44 -3.42 -1.61
CA ALA A 344 1.05 -2.73 -0.46
C ALA A 344 1.93 -3.62 0.46
N ASP A 345 1.81 -4.94 0.37
CA ASP A 345 2.61 -5.93 1.09
C ASP A 345 3.33 -6.93 0.14
N CYS A 346 3.52 -6.57 -1.13
CA CYS A 346 4.14 -7.37 -2.19
C CYS A 346 5.65 -7.07 -2.32
N GLU A 347 6.51 -8.07 -2.12
CA GLU A 347 7.96 -7.92 -2.28
C GLU A 347 8.37 -7.59 -3.73
N ASP A 348 7.61 -8.06 -4.72
CA ASP A 348 7.86 -7.75 -6.13
C ASP A 348 7.63 -6.26 -6.46
N GLU A 349 6.66 -5.59 -5.81
CA GLU A 349 6.40 -4.14 -6.00
C GLU A 349 7.63 -3.31 -5.58
N LEU A 350 8.41 -3.78 -4.61
CA LEU A 350 9.62 -3.10 -4.14
C LEU A 350 10.68 -2.94 -5.26
N LEU A 351 10.62 -3.75 -6.33
CA LEU A 351 11.51 -3.63 -7.49
C LEU A 351 11.32 -2.32 -8.24
N GLU A 352 10.17 -1.66 -8.13
CA GLU A 352 9.92 -0.36 -8.78
C GLU A 352 10.92 0.71 -8.30
N GLY A 353 11.38 0.61 -7.04
CA GLY A 353 12.40 1.49 -6.49
C GLY A 353 13.76 1.45 -7.20
N PHE A 354 13.99 0.45 -8.06
CA PHE A 354 15.25 0.24 -8.79
C PHE A 354 15.17 0.63 -10.29
N ALA A 355 14.03 1.12 -10.79
CA ALA A 355 13.87 1.53 -12.18
C ALA A 355 14.72 2.77 -12.52
N SER A 356 15.87 2.57 -13.14
CA SER A 356 16.83 3.65 -13.39
C SER A 356 16.44 4.58 -14.55
N LYS A 357 15.92 5.75 -14.21
CA LYS A 357 16.59 7.01 -14.58
C LYS A 357 16.82 7.82 -13.31
N ARG A 358 18.09 7.80 -12.89
CA ARG A 358 18.80 8.72 -11.99
C ARG A 358 18.53 8.53 -10.48
N ASP A 359 19.38 7.69 -9.89
CA ASP A 359 19.99 7.85 -8.55
C ASP A 359 19.10 8.43 -7.44
N VAL A 360 17.98 7.78 -7.14
CA VAL A 360 17.37 7.91 -5.81
C VAL A 360 18.22 7.05 -4.88
N ASN A 361 19.26 7.65 -4.30
CA ASN A 361 19.92 7.09 -3.14
C ASN A 361 18.82 6.76 -2.11
N ALA A 362 18.53 5.47 -1.90
CA ALA A 362 17.64 5.05 -0.83
C ALA A 362 18.24 5.60 0.47
N ARG A 363 17.57 6.59 1.06
CA ARG A 363 18.03 7.17 2.31
C ARG A 363 17.44 6.34 3.43
N PHE A 364 18.30 5.65 4.16
CA PHE A 364 17.97 5.19 5.50
C PHE A 364 17.92 6.41 6.42
N GLY A 365 17.08 6.38 7.47
CA GLY A 365 17.38 7.16 8.66
C GLY A 365 18.80 6.81 9.12
N LYS A 366 19.49 7.73 9.81
CA LYS A 366 20.84 7.46 10.29
C LYS A 366 20.84 6.14 11.09
N ASN A 367 21.74 5.21 10.77
CA ASN A 367 21.81 3.86 11.35
C ASN A 367 20.62 2.92 11.03
N GLY A 368 19.97 3.05 9.85
CA GLY A 368 18.92 2.10 9.44
C GLY A 368 17.54 2.35 10.05
N GLU A 369 17.37 3.48 10.74
CA GLU A 369 16.11 3.88 11.39
C GLU A 369 15.03 4.34 10.40
N ASP A 370 13.80 4.41 10.91
CA ASP A 370 12.64 4.99 10.23
C ASP A 370 12.91 6.46 9.83
N MET A 371 12.71 6.77 8.56
CA MET A 371 12.96 8.10 8.02
C MET A 371 11.78 9.04 8.27
N VAL A 372 12.08 10.25 8.72
CA VAL A 372 11.11 11.34 8.89
C VAL A 372 11.15 12.22 7.65
N VAL A 373 10.01 12.38 6.97
CA VAL A 373 9.91 13.27 5.81
C VAL A 373 9.14 14.51 6.18
N ALA A 374 9.75 15.68 6.00
CA ALA A 374 9.05 16.95 6.04
C ALA A 374 8.74 17.41 4.61
N PHE A 375 7.46 17.40 4.24
CA PHE A 375 6.96 17.83 2.93
C PHE A 375 6.07 19.06 3.07
N GLY A 376 6.31 20.11 2.29
CA GLY A 376 5.57 21.36 2.49
C GLY A 376 5.77 22.40 1.41
N ASP A 377 4.93 23.42 1.45
CA ASP A 377 4.93 24.52 0.50
C ASP A 377 6.05 25.54 0.79
N SER A 378 5.86 26.82 0.43
CA SER A 378 6.87 27.84 0.64
C SER A 378 7.16 28.14 2.12
N HIS A 379 6.26 27.79 3.04
CA HIS A 379 6.49 27.91 4.48
C HIS A 379 7.53 26.91 5.01
N MET A 380 7.81 25.84 4.25
CA MET A 380 8.80 24.82 4.60
C MET A 380 10.21 25.41 4.80
N VAL A 381 10.58 26.49 4.11
CA VAL A 381 11.95 27.03 4.12
C VAL A 381 12.38 27.51 5.51
N ASN A 382 11.49 28.18 6.24
CA ASN A 382 11.83 28.70 7.57
C ASN A 382 11.50 27.70 8.68
N SER A 383 10.49 26.83 8.49
CA SER A 383 10.27 25.71 9.41
C SER A 383 11.42 24.70 9.36
N SER A 384 12.00 24.42 8.18
CA SER A 384 13.11 23.47 8.06
C SER A 384 14.36 23.97 8.79
N LYS A 385 14.67 25.27 8.72
CA LYS A 385 15.75 25.87 9.51
C LYS A 385 15.54 25.66 11.01
N LYS A 386 14.30 25.80 11.49
CA LYS A 386 13.97 25.53 12.90
C LYS A 386 14.06 24.05 13.23
N ILE A 387 13.59 23.15 12.35
CA ILE A 387 13.74 21.69 12.50
C ILE A 387 15.22 21.30 12.60
N GLU A 388 16.07 21.86 11.74
CA GLU A 388 17.51 21.60 11.71
C GLU A 388 18.22 22.00 13.01
N GLU A 389 17.73 23.00 13.75
CA GLU A 389 18.26 23.36 15.07
C GLU A 389 18.04 22.28 16.12
N TYR A 390 16.99 21.47 15.97
CA TYR A 390 16.63 20.40 16.90
C TYR A 390 17.01 19.00 16.38
N ASP A 391 17.34 18.88 15.09
CA ASP A 391 17.70 17.62 14.42
C ASP A 391 19.22 17.42 14.37
N GLU A 392 19.85 17.33 15.55
CA GLU A 392 21.29 17.04 15.66
C GLU A 392 21.68 15.72 14.98
N ALA A 393 20.73 14.77 14.88
CA ALA A 393 20.91 13.48 14.25
C ALA A 393 20.85 13.55 12.70
N ARG A 394 20.25 14.58 12.11
CA ARG A 394 19.93 14.70 10.67
C ARG A 394 18.95 13.60 10.18
N ASN A 395 17.94 13.32 10.98
CA ASN A 395 16.91 12.32 10.70
C ASN A 395 15.77 12.83 9.79
N PHE A 396 15.70 14.16 9.56
CA PHE A 396 14.71 14.74 8.67
C PHE A 396 15.19 14.81 7.21
N ALA A 397 14.30 14.42 6.31
CA ALA A 397 14.42 14.67 4.89
C ALA A 397 13.44 15.75 4.48
N ILE A 398 13.98 16.87 3.98
CA ILE A 398 13.20 18.05 3.63
C ILE A 398 12.85 17.99 2.14
N ALA A 399 11.55 18.06 1.83
CA ALA A 399 11.01 18.03 0.47
C ALA A 399 10.06 19.21 0.23
N PRO A 400 10.58 20.41 -0.11
CA PRO A 400 9.74 21.56 -0.45
C PRO A 400 9.09 21.36 -1.82
N VAL A 401 7.76 21.45 -1.90
CA VAL A 401 6.97 21.14 -3.12
C VAL A 401 7.47 21.87 -4.36
N ARG A 402 7.86 23.15 -4.23
CA ARG A 402 8.28 23.97 -5.38
C ARG A 402 9.57 23.51 -6.02
N PHE A 403 10.43 22.82 -5.26
CA PHE A 403 11.73 22.35 -5.71
C PHE A 403 11.67 20.96 -6.33
N LEU A 404 10.55 20.26 -6.16
CA LEU A 404 10.35 18.93 -6.73
C LEU A 404 9.98 19.00 -8.21
N ALA A 405 10.60 18.12 -9.01
CA ALA A 405 10.24 17.86 -10.39
C ALA A 405 8.99 16.96 -10.47
N ASN A 406 8.81 16.07 -9.50
CA ASN A 406 7.63 15.23 -9.37
C ASN A 406 6.60 15.84 -8.42
N ASN A 407 5.33 15.42 -8.50
CA ASN A 407 4.31 15.86 -7.55
C ASN A 407 3.84 14.66 -6.73
N PRO A 408 4.45 14.42 -5.54
CA PRO A 408 4.11 13.28 -4.70
C PRO A 408 2.62 13.21 -4.32
N ALA A 409 1.92 14.34 -4.24
CA ALA A 409 0.49 14.37 -3.96
C ALA A 409 -0.36 13.85 -5.14
N ARG A 410 0.08 14.07 -6.39
CA ARG A 410 -0.60 13.53 -7.59
C ARG A 410 -0.17 12.10 -7.91
N GLU A 411 1.07 11.75 -7.58
CA GLU A 411 1.66 10.43 -7.82
C GLU A 411 1.49 9.49 -6.62
N ILE A 412 0.72 9.87 -5.61
CA ILE A 412 0.52 9.08 -4.39
C ILE A 412 -0.03 7.67 -4.65
N ASN A 413 -0.78 7.48 -5.75
CA ASN A 413 -1.27 6.17 -6.17
C ASN A 413 -0.20 5.30 -6.86
N VAL A 414 0.90 5.92 -7.30
CA VAL A 414 2.03 5.25 -7.95
C VAL A 414 3.11 4.98 -6.92
N HIS A 415 3.68 6.04 -6.34
CA HIS A 415 4.85 5.94 -5.47
C HIS A 415 4.53 6.02 -3.97
N ARG A 416 3.24 5.97 -3.58
CA ARG A 416 2.79 5.89 -2.17
C ARG A 416 3.36 7.00 -1.27
N PHE A 417 3.67 8.15 -1.86
CA PHE A 417 4.33 9.28 -1.20
C PHE A 417 5.76 9.00 -0.69
N ARG A 418 6.51 8.11 -1.35
CA ARG A 418 7.88 7.73 -0.94
C ARG A 418 8.99 8.28 -1.83
N THR A 419 8.64 8.81 -2.99
CA THR A 419 9.61 9.28 -4.01
C THR A 419 9.61 10.80 -4.10
N PHE A 420 10.78 11.40 -3.91
CA PHE A 420 10.98 12.84 -3.97
C PHE A 420 12.14 13.15 -4.91
N ILE A 421 11.81 13.75 -6.05
CA ILE A 421 12.74 14.08 -7.13
C ILE A 421 12.80 15.59 -7.24
N PHE A 422 13.98 16.17 -7.12
CA PHE A 422 14.22 17.60 -7.23
C PHE A 422 14.50 18.01 -8.68
N LYS A 423 14.15 19.25 -9.02
CA LYS A 423 14.48 19.81 -10.35
C LYS A 423 15.98 20.02 -10.48
N GLU A 424 16.50 19.97 -11.71
CA GLU A 424 17.94 20.09 -11.98
C GLU A 424 18.54 21.41 -11.44
N GLU A 425 17.77 22.51 -11.46
CA GLU A 425 18.17 23.80 -10.88
C GLU A 425 18.29 23.81 -9.34
N HIS A 426 17.84 22.75 -8.67
CA HIS A 426 17.91 22.56 -7.21
C HIS A 426 18.83 21.38 -6.83
N SER A 427 19.91 21.19 -7.58
CA SER A 427 20.91 20.12 -7.39
C SER A 427 21.64 20.11 -6.03
N ASN A 428 21.43 21.13 -5.19
CA ASN A 428 21.84 21.12 -3.79
C ASN A 428 21.00 20.17 -2.91
N PHE A 429 19.80 19.81 -3.37
CA PHE A 429 19.01 18.72 -2.82
C PHE A 429 19.34 17.42 -3.55
N LYS A 430 19.37 16.32 -2.82
CA LYS A 430 19.53 14.99 -3.40
C LYS A 430 18.17 14.33 -3.50
N ASP A 431 17.87 13.75 -4.66
CA ASP A 431 16.71 12.88 -4.83
C ASP A 431 16.77 11.75 -3.80
N PHE A 432 15.62 11.36 -3.27
CA PHE A 432 15.56 10.26 -2.33
C PHE A 432 14.27 9.46 -2.45
N PHE A 433 14.41 8.17 -2.13
CA PHE A 433 13.32 7.24 -1.91
C PHE A 433 13.27 6.84 -0.43
N VAL A 434 12.06 6.75 0.11
CA VAL A 434 11.81 6.41 1.51
C VAL A 434 11.54 4.91 1.64
N GLN A 435 12.58 4.18 2.02
CA GLN A 435 12.49 2.72 2.19
C GLN A 435 11.70 2.35 3.45
N ASN A 436 12.03 2.97 4.60
CA ASN A 436 11.39 2.77 5.90
C ASN A 436 10.64 4.04 6.32
N PRO A 437 9.35 4.20 5.96
CA PRO A 437 8.59 5.41 6.26
C PRO A 437 8.14 5.43 7.73
N GLY A 438 8.78 6.27 8.54
CA GLY A 438 8.40 6.51 9.94
C GLY A 438 7.29 7.52 10.06
N ASP A 439 7.69 8.80 10.02
CA ASP A 439 6.80 9.93 10.24
C ASP A 439 6.77 10.82 9.01
N LEU A 440 5.56 11.23 8.62
CA LEU A 440 5.34 12.24 7.60
C LEU A 440 4.91 13.54 8.28
N VAL A 441 5.63 14.62 8.02
CA VAL A 441 5.35 15.97 8.51
C VAL A 441 4.95 16.84 7.33
N LEU A 442 3.68 17.21 7.27
CA LEU A 442 3.17 18.20 6.34
C LEU A 442 3.37 19.59 6.93
N VAL A 443 3.94 20.52 6.16
CA VAL A 443 4.08 21.92 6.58
C VAL A 443 3.40 22.84 5.60
N GLY A 444 2.45 23.65 6.10
CA GLY A 444 1.82 24.74 5.36
C GLY A 444 0.84 24.31 4.27
N ILE A 445 0.77 23.02 3.91
CA ILE A 445 -0.05 22.51 2.80
C ILE A 445 -1.54 22.90 2.95
N GLY A 446 -1.96 24.00 2.32
CA GLY A 446 -3.37 24.32 2.06
C GLY A 446 -4.29 24.64 3.25
N LEU A 447 -3.80 24.70 4.50
CA LEU A 447 -4.65 24.88 5.68
C LEU A 447 -4.21 26.05 6.57
N PHE A 448 -5.16 26.92 6.92
CA PHE A 448 -4.96 28.12 7.75
C PHE A 448 -4.02 29.15 7.12
N GLY A 449 -3.76 30.23 7.86
CA GLY A 449 -2.84 31.27 7.46
C GLY A 449 -3.26 31.93 6.16
N ASP A 450 -2.32 32.02 5.22
CA ASP A 450 -2.54 32.62 3.91
C ASP A 450 -3.62 31.87 3.09
N ASN A 451 -3.96 30.61 3.41
CA ASN A 451 -5.07 29.90 2.77
C ASN A 451 -6.46 30.45 3.12
N ILE A 452 -6.62 31.14 4.26
CA ILE A 452 -7.86 31.84 4.61
C ILE A 452 -8.16 32.93 3.59
N ILE A 453 -7.12 33.59 3.10
CA ILE A 453 -7.17 34.63 2.07
C ILE A 453 -7.33 33.99 0.69
N ARG A 454 -6.55 32.92 0.39
CA ARG A 454 -6.64 32.19 -0.89
C ARG A 454 -8.01 31.57 -1.17
N ALA A 455 -8.81 31.33 -0.12
CA ALA A 455 -10.20 30.90 -0.29
C ALA A 455 -11.04 31.88 -1.13
N HIS A 456 -10.71 33.17 -1.11
CA HIS A 456 -11.40 34.25 -1.83
C HIS A 456 -10.79 34.57 -3.21
N GLY A 457 -9.62 34.02 -3.53
CA GLY A 457 -8.97 34.20 -4.84
C GLY A 457 -7.45 34.04 -4.78
N ASP A 458 -6.79 34.15 -5.92
CA ASP A 458 -5.34 33.95 -6.00
C ASP A 458 -4.58 35.13 -5.41
N MET A 459 -3.65 34.84 -4.49
CA MET A 459 -2.61 35.80 -4.11
C MET A 459 -1.42 35.69 -5.07
N LYS A 460 -1.03 36.83 -5.62
CA LYS A 460 0.07 36.98 -6.57
C LYS A 460 1.36 37.43 -5.86
N PRO A 461 2.54 37.09 -6.40
CA PRO A 461 3.79 37.71 -6.00
C PRO A 461 3.80 39.21 -6.31
N GLN A 462 4.76 39.94 -5.76
CA GLN A 462 4.94 41.37 -6.05
C GLN A 462 5.10 41.62 -7.55
N ILE A 463 4.35 42.59 -8.07
CA ILE A 463 4.48 43.13 -9.42
C ILE A 463 4.97 44.57 -9.26
N GLU A 464 6.01 44.95 -9.99
CA GLU A 464 6.59 46.29 -9.90
C GLU A 464 5.52 47.37 -10.17
N GLY A 465 5.37 48.33 -9.25
CA GLY A 465 4.35 49.39 -9.32
C GLY A 465 2.92 48.98 -8.94
N ALA A 466 2.65 47.71 -8.63
CA ALA A 466 1.31 47.25 -8.25
C ALA A 466 1.00 47.53 -6.77
N SER A 467 -0.26 47.90 -6.50
CA SER A 467 -0.79 48.07 -5.14
C SER A 467 -1.08 46.71 -4.49
N GLY A 468 -1.25 46.68 -3.17
CA GLY A 468 -1.61 45.45 -2.45
C GLY A 468 -2.89 44.79 -2.95
N SER A 469 -3.88 45.60 -3.33
CA SER A 469 -5.15 45.16 -3.91
C SER A 469 -5.02 44.52 -5.29
N ASP A 470 -3.94 44.81 -6.03
CA ASP A 470 -3.71 44.21 -7.35
C ASP A 470 -3.19 42.76 -7.23
N ILE A 471 -2.62 42.41 -6.07
CA ILE A 471 -1.94 41.13 -5.84
C ILE A 471 -2.56 40.29 -4.73
N THR A 472 -3.64 40.75 -4.11
CA THR A 472 -4.34 40.07 -3.01
C THR A 472 -5.84 40.14 -3.26
N PRO A 473 -6.59 39.03 -3.14
CA PRO A 473 -8.04 39.07 -3.29
C PRO A 473 -8.68 39.93 -2.19
N ALA A 474 -9.76 40.60 -2.54
CA ALA A 474 -10.53 41.36 -1.56
C ALA A 474 -11.28 40.40 -0.62
N LEU A 475 -11.15 40.61 0.68
CA LEU A 475 -11.94 39.92 1.70
C LEU A 475 -13.09 40.84 2.15
N PRO A 476 -14.29 40.31 2.37
CA PRO A 476 -15.40 41.11 2.86
C PRO A 476 -15.13 41.59 4.30
N CYS A 477 -15.36 42.87 4.58
CA CYS A 477 -15.34 43.43 5.94
C CYS A 477 -16.61 42.98 6.69
N LEU A 478 -16.52 41.84 7.39
CA LEU A 478 -17.65 41.25 8.10
C LEU A 478 -17.54 41.50 9.61
N ASN A 479 -18.65 41.90 10.24
CA ASN A 479 -18.70 42.15 11.69
C ASN A 479 -18.93 40.89 12.53
N GLY A 480 -19.17 39.72 11.90
CA GLY A 480 -19.47 38.47 12.59
C GLY A 480 -19.42 37.26 11.66
N VAL A 481 -19.29 36.08 12.27
CA VAL A 481 -19.29 34.78 11.55
C VAL A 481 -20.71 34.49 11.10
N THR A 482 -20.89 34.16 9.82
CA THR A 482 -22.19 33.72 9.27
C THR A 482 -22.14 32.26 8.82
N PRO A 483 -23.27 31.53 8.82
CA PRO A 483 -23.34 30.16 8.32
C PRO A 483 -22.84 30.02 6.87
N GLU A 484 -23.12 31.01 6.02
CA GLU A 484 -22.70 31.01 4.62
C GLU A 484 -21.18 31.09 4.49
N LEU A 485 -20.53 31.90 5.33
CA LEU A 485 -19.08 32.02 5.36
C LEU A 485 -18.42 30.72 5.83
N VAL A 486 -18.96 30.08 6.87
CA VAL A 486 -18.50 28.77 7.35
C VAL A 486 -18.66 27.72 6.26
N GLN A 487 -19.82 27.67 5.60
CA GLN A 487 -20.08 26.70 4.53
C GLN A 487 -19.16 26.90 3.33
N MET A 488 -18.86 28.15 2.97
CA MET A 488 -17.87 28.47 1.93
C MET A 488 -16.49 27.91 2.32
N TYR A 489 -16.06 28.09 3.57
CA TYR A 489 -14.78 27.53 4.04
C TYR A 489 -14.79 26.00 4.10
N VAL A 490 -15.90 25.36 4.47
CA VAL A 490 -16.06 23.89 4.39
C VAL A 490 -15.77 23.40 2.98
N GLN A 491 -16.34 24.06 1.96
CA GLN A 491 -16.10 23.70 0.55
C GLN A 491 -14.63 23.88 0.16
N LYS A 492 -13.97 24.95 0.64
CA LYS A 492 -12.56 25.25 0.31
C LYS A 492 -11.56 24.34 1.03
N ILE A 493 -11.88 23.88 2.23
CA ILE A 493 -11.04 22.98 3.05
C ILE A 493 -11.18 21.52 2.59
N SER A 494 -12.35 21.13 2.10
CA SER A 494 -12.69 19.73 1.76
C SER A 494 -11.64 19.01 0.88
N PRO A 495 -11.06 19.62 -0.18
CA PRO A 495 -10.01 18.99 -0.97
C PRO A 495 -8.75 18.64 -0.17
N ASN A 496 -8.35 19.50 0.77
CA ASN A 496 -7.18 19.27 1.63
C ASN A 496 -7.44 18.15 2.64
N ILE A 497 -8.66 18.07 3.18
CA ILE A 497 -9.06 16.94 4.03
C ILE A 497 -9.15 15.64 3.22
N ALA A 498 -9.60 15.69 1.97
CA ALA A 498 -9.56 14.53 1.07
C ALA A 498 -8.13 14.07 0.79
N PHE A 499 -7.20 15.00 0.57
CA PHE A 499 -5.77 14.70 0.46
C PHE A 499 -5.22 14.03 1.73
N GLY A 500 -5.54 14.56 2.91
CA GLY A 500 -5.19 13.92 4.19
C GLY A 500 -5.70 12.48 4.29
N ARG A 501 -6.95 12.23 3.87
CA ARG A 501 -7.53 10.87 3.88
C ARG A 501 -6.80 9.94 2.91
N GLN A 502 -6.41 10.45 1.75
CA GLN A 502 -5.62 9.70 0.78
C GLN A 502 -4.25 9.36 1.36
N LEU A 503 -3.61 10.28 2.09
CA LEU A 503 -2.34 10.00 2.78
C LEU A 503 -2.49 8.90 3.84
N GLU A 504 -3.53 8.96 4.68
CA GLU A 504 -3.80 7.94 5.69
C GLU A 504 -4.02 6.56 5.06
N LYS A 505 -4.74 6.50 3.93
CA LYS A 505 -5.08 5.25 3.24
C LYS A 505 -3.91 4.66 2.45
N MET A 506 -3.20 5.49 1.72
CA MET A 506 -2.29 5.04 0.66
C MET A 506 -0.84 4.96 1.12
N THR A 507 -0.44 5.74 2.12
CA THR A 507 0.96 5.79 2.54
C THR A 507 1.26 4.81 3.67
N ALA A 508 2.52 4.39 3.73
CA ALA A 508 3.02 3.47 4.75
C ALA A 508 3.65 4.17 5.96
N TYR A 509 3.66 5.51 6.01
CA TYR A 509 4.15 6.27 7.17
C TYR A 509 3.32 5.92 8.39
N LYS A 510 3.96 5.56 9.50
CA LYS A 510 3.28 5.17 10.74
C LYS A 510 2.42 6.32 11.27
N ARG A 511 2.98 7.54 11.30
CA ARG A 511 2.31 8.74 11.83
C ARG A 511 2.35 9.88 10.81
N ILE A 512 1.31 10.70 10.83
CA ILE A 512 1.21 11.90 9.98
C ILE A 512 0.99 13.09 10.91
N PHE A 513 1.85 14.09 10.79
CA PHE A 513 1.76 15.36 11.50
C PHE A 513 1.52 16.47 10.49
N TRP A 514 0.65 17.43 10.81
CA TRP A 514 0.33 18.54 9.90
C TRP A 514 0.46 19.86 10.64
N ILE A 515 1.57 20.55 10.40
CA ILE A 515 1.80 21.92 10.86
C ILE A 515 1.05 22.86 9.90
N VAL A 516 0.07 23.58 10.43
CA VAL A 516 -0.77 24.48 9.65
C VAL A 516 -0.01 25.74 9.22
N SER A 517 -0.47 26.45 8.19
CA SER A 517 0.24 27.65 7.72
C SER A 517 0.17 28.79 8.75
N PRO A 518 1.22 29.60 8.85
CA PRO A 518 1.20 30.84 9.63
C PRO A 518 0.35 31.91 8.96
N ASP A 519 -0.17 32.83 9.76
CA ASP A 519 -0.72 34.08 9.23
C ASP A 519 0.42 35.00 8.77
N MET A 520 0.18 35.83 7.75
CA MET A 520 1.20 36.79 7.31
C MET A 520 1.49 37.86 8.38
N PRO A 521 2.69 38.46 8.38
CA PRO A 521 3.00 39.60 9.26
C PRO A 521 2.03 40.76 9.08
N GLU A 522 1.71 41.48 10.16
CA GLU A 522 0.74 42.57 10.12
C GLU A 522 1.13 43.68 9.14
N GLN A 523 2.41 44.03 9.05
CA GLN A 523 2.89 45.04 8.08
C GLN A 523 2.60 44.60 6.63
N THR A 524 2.75 43.32 6.33
CA THR A 524 2.39 42.73 5.03
C THR A 524 0.87 42.76 4.82
N ALA A 525 0.09 42.45 5.86
CA ALA A 525 -1.37 42.53 5.81
C ALA A 525 -1.85 43.96 5.53
N ARG A 526 -1.26 44.97 6.16
CA ARG A 526 -1.58 46.39 5.93
C ARG A 526 -1.31 46.80 4.50
N PHE A 527 -0.16 46.40 3.95
CA PHE A 527 0.14 46.62 2.54
C PHE A 527 -0.88 45.94 1.62
N ARG A 528 -1.20 44.66 1.88
CA ARG A 528 -2.02 43.82 1.00
C ARG A 528 -3.53 44.07 1.08
N LEU A 529 -4.06 44.29 2.28
CA LEU A 529 -5.49 44.36 2.59
C LEU A 529 -5.95 45.76 3.00
N GLY A 530 -5.01 46.66 3.31
CA GLY A 530 -5.27 48.04 3.74
C GLY A 530 -5.54 48.18 5.23
N ASP A 531 -5.18 49.35 5.79
CA ASP A 531 -5.31 49.64 7.22
C ASP A 531 -6.75 49.51 7.72
N HIS A 532 -7.74 49.96 6.91
CA HIS A 532 -9.15 49.81 7.27
C HIS A 532 -9.53 48.35 7.56
N PHE A 533 -9.01 47.40 6.77
CA PHE A 533 -9.33 45.99 6.96
C PHE A 533 -8.67 45.43 8.22
N VAL A 534 -7.40 45.78 8.43
CA VAL A 534 -6.58 45.32 9.55
C VAL A 534 -7.09 45.89 10.88
N ASP A 535 -7.27 47.21 10.95
CA ASP A 535 -7.70 47.91 12.17
C ASP A 535 -9.15 47.59 12.54
N GLY A 536 -9.98 47.27 11.54
CA GLY A 536 -11.35 46.79 11.76
C GLY A 536 -11.43 45.38 12.35
N GLY A 537 -10.31 44.65 12.46
CA GLY A 537 -10.26 43.30 13.02
C GLY A 537 -11.05 42.27 12.22
N TYR A 538 -11.38 42.56 10.95
CA TYR A 538 -12.24 41.69 10.13
C TYR A 538 -11.58 40.34 9.82
N TYR A 539 -10.25 40.27 9.82
CA TYR A 539 -9.54 39.00 9.65
C TYR A 539 -9.88 37.98 10.75
N ASN A 540 -10.09 38.43 12.00
CA ASN A 540 -10.51 37.55 13.09
C ASN A 540 -11.89 36.91 12.85
N VAL A 541 -12.78 37.56 12.10
CA VAL A 541 -14.05 36.96 11.71
C VAL A 541 -13.83 35.83 10.72
N HIS A 542 -12.98 36.04 9.70
CA HIS A 542 -12.60 34.99 8.75
C HIS A 542 -11.88 33.82 9.42
N LYS A 543 -10.94 34.10 10.33
CA LYS A 543 -10.20 33.09 11.07
C LYS A 543 -11.12 32.22 11.94
N ARG A 544 -12.08 32.82 12.65
CA ARG A 544 -13.09 32.09 13.44
C ARG A 544 -13.97 31.21 12.55
N ALA A 545 -14.48 31.75 11.44
CA ALA A 545 -15.29 30.97 10.49
C ALA A 545 -14.49 29.79 9.90
N TYR A 546 -13.21 29.99 9.58
CA TYR A 546 -12.33 28.94 9.09
C TYR A 546 -12.10 27.86 10.16
N ILE A 547 -11.90 28.24 11.43
CA ILE A 547 -11.75 27.31 12.55
C ILE A 547 -13.03 26.46 12.72
N GLU A 548 -14.21 27.06 12.64
CA GLU A 548 -15.48 26.32 12.69
C GLU A 548 -15.60 25.32 11.54
N ALA A 549 -15.32 25.75 10.31
CA ALA A 549 -15.32 24.89 9.13
C ALA A 549 -14.31 23.73 9.25
N PHE A 550 -13.11 24.01 9.76
CA PHE A 550 -12.08 22.99 9.98
C PHE A 550 -12.53 21.95 11.03
N LYS A 551 -13.10 22.39 12.16
CA LYS A 551 -13.61 21.48 13.21
C LYS A 551 -14.72 20.56 12.68
N MET A 552 -15.54 21.04 11.75
CA MET A 552 -16.56 20.21 11.09
C MET A 552 -15.98 19.11 10.20
N LEU A 553 -14.70 19.19 9.78
CA LEU A 553 -14.12 18.25 8.82
C LEU A 553 -12.97 17.41 9.39
N VAL A 554 -12.27 17.89 10.43
CA VAL A 554 -11.05 17.28 10.95
C VAL A 554 -11.26 15.85 11.47
N HIS A 555 -12.46 15.54 11.98
CA HIS A 555 -12.81 14.20 12.47
C HIS A 555 -12.84 13.12 11.39
N ASN A 556 -12.78 13.51 10.11
CA ASN A 556 -12.67 12.57 8.98
C ASN A 556 -11.25 12.00 8.80
N LEU A 557 -10.29 12.42 9.63
CA LEU A 557 -8.90 11.95 9.64
C LEU A 557 -8.61 11.26 10.96
N GLY A 558 -8.18 9.99 10.91
CA GLY A 558 -8.00 9.15 12.09
C GLY A 558 -6.55 9.06 12.57
N ARG A 559 -5.57 9.23 11.67
CA ARG A 559 -4.13 9.10 11.95
C ARG A 559 -3.38 10.42 11.95
N THR A 560 -3.94 11.45 11.32
CA THR A 560 -3.29 12.74 11.14
C THR A 560 -3.43 13.62 12.38
N LYS A 561 -2.30 13.98 12.99
CA LYS A 561 -2.23 14.89 14.13
C LYS A 561 -1.93 16.31 13.65
N PHE A 562 -2.86 17.24 13.87
CA PHE A 562 -2.68 18.64 13.51
C PHE A 562 -1.93 19.42 14.60
N ILE A 563 -0.98 20.25 14.19
CA ILE A 563 -0.21 21.14 15.06
C ILE A 563 -0.62 22.57 14.72
N LEU A 564 -1.39 23.17 15.63
CA LEU A 564 -1.84 24.55 15.52
C LEU A 564 -0.85 25.49 16.22
N HIS A 565 -0.66 26.68 15.67
CA HIS A 565 0.17 27.70 16.26
C HIS A 565 -0.51 28.36 17.49
N PRO A 566 0.25 28.77 18.52
CA PRO A 566 -0.28 29.50 19.66
C PRO A 566 -0.52 30.96 19.27
N TRP A 567 -1.56 31.22 18.48
CA TRP A 567 -1.86 32.54 17.96
C TRP A 567 -1.95 33.67 19.01
N PRO A 568 -2.43 33.45 20.26
CA PRO A 568 -2.38 34.50 21.29
C PRO A 568 -0.96 35.02 21.57
N ASP A 569 0.05 34.16 21.41
CA ASP A 569 1.44 34.49 21.68
C ASP A 569 2.14 35.07 20.43
N LEU A 570 1.71 34.65 19.24
CA LEU A 570 2.38 34.96 17.97
C LEU A 570 1.70 36.04 17.12
N CYS A 571 0.43 36.35 17.38
CA CYS A 571 -0.34 37.35 16.64
C CYS A 571 -0.61 38.60 17.46
N ASN A 572 -0.90 39.69 16.75
CA ASN A 572 -1.52 40.89 17.31
C ASN A 572 -3.04 40.68 17.50
N GLU A 573 -3.69 41.61 18.20
CA GLU A 573 -5.15 41.61 18.37
C GLU A 573 -5.92 41.66 17.03
N THR A 574 -5.28 42.16 15.98
CA THR A 574 -5.79 42.20 14.59
C THR A 574 -5.92 40.80 13.95
N GLY A 575 -5.31 39.77 14.56
CA GLY A 575 -5.32 38.38 14.10
C GLY A 575 -4.16 38.00 13.18
N PHE A 576 -3.33 38.97 12.78
CA PHE A 576 -2.12 38.78 11.97
C PHE A 576 -0.88 38.58 12.84
N THR A 577 0.15 37.96 12.27
CA THR A 577 1.41 37.66 12.96
C THR A 577 2.15 38.95 13.35
N ARG A 578 2.74 38.99 14.55
CA ARG A 578 3.55 40.12 15.01
C ARG A 578 4.75 40.34 14.09
N ASN A 579 5.08 41.59 13.80
CA ASN A 579 6.15 41.92 12.84
C ASN A 579 7.55 41.45 13.28
N GLU A 580 7.77 41.19 14.57
CA GLU A 580 9.01 40.57 15.07
C GLU A 580 9.25 39.17 14.49
N PHE A 581 8.19 38.49 14.06
CA PHE A 581 8.26 37.19 13.38
C PHE A 581 8.29 37.32 11.85
N ALA A 582 8.44 38.52 11.28
CA ALA A 582 8.52 38.68 9.83
C ALA A 582 9.76 37.98 9.25
N GLY A 583 9.60 37.31 8.10
CA GLY A 583 10.67 36.58 7.42
C GLY A 583 11.69 37.49 6.73
N SER A 584 11.29 38.71 6.37
CA SER A 584 12.13 39.74 5.78
C SER A 584 11.52 41.13 5.96
N ASP A 585 12.31 42.18 5.71
CA ASP A 585 11.83 43.57 5.70
C ASP A 585 10.98 43.90 4.45
N ASN A 586 10.82 42.94 3.52
CA ASN A 586 9.99 43.14 2.34
C ASN A 586 8.51 43.05 2.71
N VAL A 587 7.81 44.19 2.65
CA VAL A 587 6.38 44.33 2.96
C VAL A 587 5.43 43.51 2.09
N THR A 588 5.92 42.88 1.02
CA THR A 588 5.12 41.97 0.18
C THR A 588 5.30 40.50 0.56
N ASP A 589 6.31 40.19 1.37
CA ASP A 589 6.64 38.85 1.83
C ASP A 589 5.66 38.39 2.91
N ILE A 590 4.97 37.30 2.64
CA ILE A 590 3.97 36.72 3.53
C ILE A 590 4.58 35.74 4.55
N HIS A 591 5.85 35.40 4.39
CA HIS A 591 6.49 34.38 5.20
C HIS A 591 6.95 34.94 6.54
N VAL A 592 6.89 34.07 7.55
CA VAL A 592 7.43 34.32 8.89
C VAL A 592 8.85 33.79 8.99
N ASN A 593 9.66 34.33 9.90
CA ASN A 593 11.00 33.82 10.18
C ASN A 593 10.94 32.46 10.92
N LYS A 594 12.12 31.87 11.13
CA LYS A 594 12.24 30.54 11.74
C LYS A 594 11.72 30.49 13.19
N ASP A 595 11.78 31.59 13.93
CA ASP A 595 11.48 31.61 15.37
C ASP A 595 9.98 31.48 15.64
N TYR A 596 9.14 31.89 14.69
CA TYR A 596 7.70 31.61 14.72
C TYR A 596 7.38 30.11 14.84
N TYR A 597 8.22 29.24 14.27
CA TYR A 597 8.00 27.80 14.26
C TYR A 597 8.46 27.09 15.54
N GLU A 598 9.06 27.78 16.49
CA GLU A 598 9.63 27.17 17.70
C GLU A 598 8.62 26.26 18.42
N TYR A 599 7.45 26.80 18.78
CA TYR A 599 6.40 26.01 19.41
C TYR A 599 5.98 24.78 18.58
N ALA A 600 5.76 24.97 17.27
CA ALA A 600 5.27 23.90 16.40
C ALA A 600 6.29 22.76 16.28
N VAL A 601 7.58 23.10 16.19
CA VAL A 601 8.67 22.12 16.12
C VAL A 601 8.86 21.43 17.47
N THR A 602 8.84 22.16 18.59
CA THR A 602 8.89 21.53 19.93
C THR A 602 7.74 20.56 20.11
N ARG A 603 6.51 20.97 19.75
CA ARG A 603 5.32 20.13 19.85
C ARG A 603 5.37 18.91 18.94
N LEU A 604 5.88 19.06 17.72
CA LEU A 604 6.12 17.95 16.80
C LEU A 604 7.04 16.91 17.46
N LEU A 605 8.18 17.33 18.01
CA LEU A 605 9.16 16.45 18.62
C LEU A 605 8.63 15.75 19.88
N GLU A 606 7.84 16.45 20.70
CA GLU A 606 7.12 15.82 21.82
C GLU A 606 6.18 14.71 21.35
N LEU A 607 5.38 14.97 20.32
CA LEU A 607 4.44 14.00 19.76
C LEU A 607 5.15 12.82 19.08
N MET A 608 6.36 13.03 18.58
CA MET A 608 7.20 11.97 18.02
C MET A 608 7.82 11.08 19.11
N LYS A 609 8.11 11.64 20.29
CA LYS A 609 8.64 10.93 21.48
C LYS A 609 7.56 10.22 22.32
N GLY A 610 6.34 10.76 22.33
CA GLY A 610 5.21 10.20 23.07
C GLY A 610 4.51 9.09 22.30
N ASP A 611 5.04 7.87 22.45
CA ASP A 611 4.33 6.60 22.64
C ASP A 611 5.37 5.46 22.69
#